data_AF-A0A833HHE3-F1
#
_entry.id   AF-A0A833HHE3-F1
#
_cell.length_a   1.000
_cell.length_b   1.000
_cell.length_c   1.000
_cell.angle_alpha   90.00
_cell.angle_beta   90.00
_cell.angle_gamma   90.00
#
_symmetry.space_group_name_H-M   'P 1'
#
loop_
_entity.id
_entity.type
_entity.pdbx_description
1 polymer ?
#
loop_
_entity_poly.entity_id
_entity_poly.type
_entity_poly.pdbx_seq_one_letter_code
_entity_poly.pdbx_strand_id
1 'polypeptide(L)' 'MRSRSPFLALTAAPCLGLALAAALPAQVPDEHRAPPAPRLLLVPDRVFDGVSEAARSGWVVLVEGERIAAAG' A
#
# COMPACT_ATOMS: atom_id res chain seq x y z
N MET A 1 37.17 -24.07 52.24
CA MET A 1 35.72 -24.17 52.00
C MET A 1 35.34 -23.20 50.88
N ARG A 2 34.68 -23.72 49.82
CA ARG A 2 33.88 -23.03 48.77
C ARG A 2 34.66 -22.05 47.88
N SER A 3 35.24 -22.47 46.75
CA SER A 3 34.57 -22.94 45.51
C SER A 3 33.29 -22.17 45.21
N ARG A 4 33.31 -21.37 44.14
CA ARG A 4 32.23 -21.17 43.16
C ARG A 4 32.62 -20.13 42.10
N SER A 5 33.18 -20.61 41.00
CA SER A 5 32.86 -20.05 39.69
C SER A 5 31.64 -20.81 39.18
N PRO A 6 30.70 -20.12 38.52
CA PRO A 6 30.39 -20.54 37.17
C PRO A 6 30.38 -19.32 36.24
N PHE A 7 31.50 -19.13 35.57
CA PHE A 7 31.50 -18.76 34.16
C PHE A 7 30.76 -19.87 33.41
N LEU A 8 29.59 -19.59 32.84
CA LEU A 8 28.80 -20.34 31.83
C LEU A 8 27.34 -19.90 32.04
N ALA A 9 26.53 -19.47 31.09
CA ALA A 9 26.63 -19.51 29.65
C ALA A 9 25.69 -18.42 29.12
N LEU A 10 26.18 -17.48 28.34
CA LEU A 10 25.34 -16.52 27.62
C LEU A 10 25.79 -16.45 26.15
N THR A 11 25.79 -17.61 25.50
CA THR A 11 26.11 -17.74 24.07
C THR A 11 25.09 -18.63 23.36
N ALA A 12 23.80 -18.34 23.56
CA ALA A 12 22.72 -18.98 22.83
C ALA A 12 21.72 -17.94 22.32
N ALA A 13 22.22 -16.93 21.61
CA ALA A 13 21.41 -15.85 21.04
C ALA A 13 21.45 -15.68 19.50
N PRO A 14 22.20 -16.45 18.65
CA PRO A 14 22.16 -16.17 17.21
C PRO A 14 21.06 -16.95 16.46
N CYS A 15 20.50 -18.01 17.03
CA CYS A 15 19.60 -18.90 16.26
C CYS A 15 18.17 -18.35 16.10
N LEU A 16 17.72 -17.41 16.94
CA LEU A 16 16.33 -16.92 16.89
C LEU A 16 16.07 -15.88 15.79
N GLY A 17 17.12 -15.18 15.32
CA GLY A 17 17.00 -14.19 14.25
C GLY A 17 16.80 -14.80 12.86
N LEU A 18 17.30 -16.02 12.63
CA LEU A 18 17.25 -16.65 11.30
C LEU A 18 15.88 -17.27 10.96
N ALA A 19 15.08 -17.61 11.97
CA ALA A 19 13.77 -18.25 11.75
C ALA A 19 12.68 -17.27 11.30
N LEU A 20 12.81 -15.97 11.60
CA LEU A 20 11.77 -14.98 11.28
C LEU A 20 11.78 -14.55 9.80
N ALA A 21 12.92 -14.69 9.10
CA ALA A 21 13.03 -14.31 7.70
C ALA A 21 12.27 -15.25 6.74
N ALA A 22 11.99 -16.49 7.14
CA ALA A 22 11.32 -17.49 6.30
C ALA A 22 9.78 -17.38 6.28
N ALA A 23 9.19 -16.53 7.13
CA ALA A 23 7.74 -16.39 7.24
C ALA A 23 7.15 -15.26 6.38
N LEU A 24 7.99 -14.52 5.65
CA LEU A 24 7.53 -13.49 4.72
C LEU A 24 6.95 -14.18 3.47
N PRO A 25 5.68 -13.92 3.11
CA PRO A 25 5.11 -14.47 1.89
C PRO A 25 5.94 -13.97 0.70
N ALA A 26 6.43 -14.90 -0.11
CA ALA A 26 7.09 -14.56 -1.35
C ALA A 26 6.10 -13.82 -2.25
N GLN A 27 6.40 -12.57 -2.60
CA GLN A 27 5.61 -11.81 -3.56
C GLN A 27 5.92 -12.34 -4.95
N VAL A 28 5.09 -13.26 -5.45
CA VAL A 28 5.18 -13.74 -6.83
C VAL A 28 4.62 -12.63 -7.73
N PRO A 29 5.36 -12.16 -8.74
CA PRO A 29 4.83 -11.23 -9.73
C PRO A 29 3.57 -11.81 -10.36
N ASP A 30 2.48 -11.06 -10.31
CA ASP A 30 1.24 -11.45 -10.98
C ASP A 30 1.38 -11.15 -12.47
N GLU A 31 1.82 -12.15 -13.23
CA GLU A 31 1.95 -12.08 -14.70
C GLU A 31 0.59 -11.93 -15.40
N HIS A 32 -0.52 -12.17 -14.69
CA HIS A 32 -1.89 -12.03 -15.19
C HIS A 32 -2.53 -10.69 -14.82
N ARG A 33 -1.78 -9.76 -14.21
CA ARG A 33 -2.30 -8.42 -13.92
C ARG A 33 -2.65 -7.72 -15.23
N ALA A 34 -3.94 -7.48 -15.43
CA ALA A 34 -4.43 -6.69 -16.55
C ALA A 34 -3.72 -5.32 -16.57
N PRO A 35 -3.43 -4.77 -17.77
CA PRO A 35 -2.86 -3.43 -17.88
C PRO A 35 -3.71 -2.42 -17.10
N PRO A 36 -3.10 -1.43 -16.42
CA PRO A 36 -3.86 -0.38 -15.77
C PRO A 36 -4.72 0.35 -16.81
N ALA A 37 -5.97 0.64 -16.45
CA ALA A 37 -6.87 1.41 -17.29
C ALA A 37 -6.27 2.80 -17.58
N PRO A 38 -6.48 3.35 -18.79
CA PRO A 38 -6.00 4.69 -19.11
C PRO A 38 -6.63 5.72 -18.16
N ARG A 39 -5.85 6.73 -17.77
CA ARG A 39 -6.27 7.75 -16.80
C ARG A 39 -6.31 9.12 -17.46
N LEU A 40 -7.40 9.85 -17.24
CA LEU A 40 -7.57 11.23 -17.69
C LEU A 40 -8.02 12.10 -16.51
N LEU A 41 -7.29 13.18 -16.26
CA LEU A 41 -7.63 14.17 -15.25
C LEU A 41 -8.18 15.42 -15.93
N LEU A 42 -9.45 15.73 -15.68
CA LEU A 42 -10.10 16.92 -16.18
C LEU A 42 -10.07 18.00 -15.09
N VAL A 43 -9.57 19.20 -15.43
CA VAL A 43 -9.50 20.36 -14.54
C VAL A 43 -10.32 21.51 -15.12
N PRO A 44 -11.66 21.41 -15.09
CA PRO A 44 -12.56 22.46 -15.58
C PRO A 44 -12.69 23.60 -14.55
N ASP A 45 -13.14 24.77 -15.01
CA ASP A 45 -13.51 25.86 -14.09
C ASP A 45 -14.74 25.51 -13.23
N ARG A 46 -15.73 24.82 -13.82
CA ARG A 46 -16.97 24.40 -13.16
C ARG A 46 -17.48 23.05 -13.67
N VAL A 47 -18.19 22.31 -12.81
CA VAL A 47 -18.84 21.03 -13.11
C VAL A 47 -20.31 21.07 -12.73
N PHE A 48 -21.20 20.62 -13.64
CA PHE A 48 -22.60 20.36 -13.31
C PHE A 48 -22.75 18.89 -12.91
N ASP A 49 -23.19 18.62 -11.67
CA ASP A 49 -23.26 17.27 -11.09
C ASP A 49 -24.62 16.58 -11.27
N GLY A 50 -25.64 17.30 -11.75
CA GLY A 50 -27.00 16.79 -11.93
C GLY A 50 -27.78 16.57 -10.63
N VAL A 51 -27.22 16.96 -9.48
CA VAL A 51 -27.86 16.88 -8.15
C VAL A 51 -28.22 18.27 -7.64
N SER A 52 -27.30 19.22 -7.75
CA SER A 52 -27.56 20.62 -7.44
C SER A 52 -27.88 21.40 -8.70
N GLU A 53 -28.74 22.42 -8.58
CA GLU A 53 -28.93 23.41 -9.66
C GLU A 53 -27.69 24.29 -9.87
N ALA A 54 -26.81 24.41 -8.87
CA ALA A 54 -25.58 25.19 -8.96
C ALA A 54 -24.39 24.34 -9.45
N ALA A 55 -23.60 24.91 -10.36
CA ALA A 55 -22.35 24.29 -10.78
C ALA A 55 -21.30 24.34 -9.66
N ARG A 56 -20.51 23.27 -9.53
CA ARG A 56 -19.40 23.14 -8.60
C ARG A 56 -18.16 23.80 -9.17
N SER A 57 -17.68 24.87 -8.52
CA SER A 57 -16.40 25.48 -8.86
C SER A 57 -15.24 24.72 -8.22
N GLY A 58 -14.12 24.60 -8.94
CA GLY A 58 -12.88 24.01 -8.41
C GLY A 58 -12.88 22.48 -8.31
N TRP A 59 -13.90 21.83 -8.87
CA TRP A 59 -13.96 20.37 -8.95
C TRP A 59 -13.01 19.82 -10.00
N VAL A 60 -12.39 18.69 -9.68
CA VAL A 60 -11.54 17.90 -10.58
C VAL A 60 -12.22 16.56 -10.82
N VAL A 61 -12.16 16.07 -12.06
CA VAL A 61 -12.76 14.78 -12.43
C VAL A 61 -11.67 13.81 -12.88
N LEU A 62 -11.58 12.67 -12.20
CA LEU A 62 -10.72 11.57 -12.58
C LEU A 62 -11.53 10.54 -13.37
N VAL A 63 -11.09 10.26 -14.58
CA VAL A 63 -11.64 9.21 -15.44
C VAL A 63 -10.62 8.08 -15.55
N GLU A 64 -11.08 6.85 -15.31
CA GLU A 64 -10.31 5.62 -15.51
C GLU A 64 -11.04 4.73 -16.52
N GLY A 65 -10.43 4.53 -17.69
CA GLY A 65 -11.08 3.88 -18.82
C GLY A 65 -12.34 4.64 -19.24
N GLU A 66 -13.49 3.96 -19.14
CA GLU A 66 -14.80 4.49 -19.56
C GLU A 66 -15.68 4.93 -18.37
N ARG A 67 -15.07 5.19 -17.20
CA ARG A 67 -15.81 5.52 -15.97
C ARG A 67 -15.21 6.71 -15.24
N ILE A 68 -16.08 7.51 -14.63
CA ILE A 68 -15.68 8.52 -13.64
C ILE A 68 -15.33 7.78 -12.34
N ALA A 69 -14.04 7.80 -11.98
CA ALA A 69 -13.54 7.17 -10.76
C ALA A 69 -13.71 8.10 -9.54
N ALA A 70 -13.57 9.41 -9.74
CA ALA A 70 -13.80 10.41 -8.71
C ALA A 70 -14.21 11.77 -9.31
N ALA A 71 -15.01 12.52 -8.57
CA ALA A 71 -15.33 13.92 -8.82
C ALA A 71 -15.45 14.65 -7.48
N GLY A 72 -14.78 15.80 -7.34
CA GLY A 72 -14.77 16.56 -6.09
C GLY A 72 -13.84 17.76 -6.12
#